data_AF-A0AAF0S672-F1
#
_entry.id   AF-A0AAF0S672-F1
#
_cell.length_a   1.000
_cell.length_b   1.000
_cell.length_c   1.000
_cell.angle_alpha   90.00
_cell.angle_beta   90.00
_cell.angle_gamma   90.00
#
_symmetry.space_group_name_H-M   'P 1'
#
loop_
_entity.id
_entity.type
_entity.pdbx_description
1 polymer ?
#
loop_
_entity_poly.entity_id
_entity_poly.type
_entity_poly.pdbx_seq_one_letter_code
_entity_poly.pdbx_strand_id
1 'polypeptide(L)'
;MEFFKLMKKREVVSQNKSKEVAYVRRGTDYVETLGSGSASRKKIATVWVATKDGRRYEIPVDPKTGRVPEEYLFSRFLSVHQGSRNGKERNVLIDIGKDAETLHDIPAGGFTPQQLIETGWWQGVNESDIVGIDDTGALAFARELEEASKSAQAQGRKMVFLMPEDSAQRARSILAKDFNASELKRAVRNGGIIIKEGNPGRGAAGCYVSRQETSSLKTPVIILGKDWNEETLVHEFTHHLRHVDETRGGLTRTPLKLNAAGERVSMRDYSQREFNSAINLEEAATVAESLVRIQEPSSGANGYYAATKVHGDTPYDRYKHDRKTLAPEKPMRGRKAERQVTGKFEDTSISHLGYYRPGSNAANYYAERKAKGNLPVAVKPVRKKKADATKGTATGPVGAEASKNRRLTKARR
;
A
#
# COMPACT_ATOMS: atom_id res chain seq x y z
N MET A 1 27.44 46.16 -39.29
CA MET A 1 28.01 45.29 -38.25
C MET A 1 28.07 46.13 -36.99
N GLU A 2 27.16 45.92 -36.04
CA GLU A 2 27.41 45.13 -34.81
C GLU A 2 28.53 45.76 -33.93
N PHE A 3 28.45 45.95 -32.61
CA PHE A 3 27.46 45.78 -31.55
C PHE A 3 28.12 46.29 -30.24
N PHE A 4 27.29 46.65 -29.24
CA PHE A 4 27.53 46.60 -27.78
C PHE A 4 28.21 47.74 -26.95
N LYS A 5 27.54 47.95 -25.79
CA LYS A 5 27.91 48.58 -24.50
C LYS A 5 27.87 50.12 -24.50
N LEU A 6 27.27 50.82 -23.53
CA LEU A 6 27.18 50.56 -22.09
C LEU A 6 26.07 51.50 -21.52
N MET A 7 25.04 50.96 -20.86
CA MET A 7 24.22 51.77 -19.95
C MET A 7 24.22 51.10 -18.57
N LYS A 8 25.05 51.63 -17.67
CA LYS A 8 24.89 51.46 -16.22
C LYS A 8 23.76 52.37 -15.76
N LYS A 9 22.72 51.82 -15.14
CA LYS A 9 21.79 52.59 -14.30
C LYS A 9 21.44 51.82 -13.03
N ARG A 10 21.97 52.37 -11.92
CA ARG A 10 21.49 52.39 -10.53
C ARG A 10 21.03 51.08 -9.90
N GLU A 11 21.88 50.56 -9.01
CA GLU A 11 21.43 49.74 -7.88
C GLU A 11 20.48 50.55 -6.99
N VAL A 12 19.26 50.06 -6.86
CA VAL A 12 18.37 50.41 -5.75
C VAL A 12 18.61 49.35 -4.68
N VAL A 13 19.23 49.76 -3.58
CA VAL A 13 19.33 48.97 -2.36
C VAL A 13 17.92 48.83 -1.79
N SER A 14 17.31 47.66 -1.97
CA SER A 14 16.12 47.25 -1.23
C SER A 14 16.58 46.33 -0.09
N GLN A 15 16.71 46.91 1.10
CA GLN A 15 16.71 46.17 2.35
C GLN A 15 15.34 45.49 2.52
N ASN A 16 15.25 44.22 2.18
CA ASN A 16 14.25 43.34 2.75
C ASN A 16 14.91 42.01 3.09
N LYS A 17 15.04 41.74 4.40
CA LYS A 17 15.45 40.45 4.94
C LYS A 17 14.54 39.38 4.36
N SER A 18 15.12 38.49 3.57
CA SER A 18 14.48 37.38 2.91
C SER A 18 13.70 36.51 3.91
N LYS A 19 12.37 36.53 3.80
CA LYS A 19 11.49 35.40 4.19
C LYS A 19 11.38 34.40 3.03
N GLU A 20 12.41 34.27 2.21
CA GLU A 20 12.42 33.28 1.14
C GLU A 20 12.98 31.97 1.68
N VAL A 21 12.09 30.98 1.82
CA VAL A 21 12.50 29.59 1.91
C VAL A 21 13.20 29.23 0.60
N ALA A 22 14.52 29.11 0.68
CA ALA A 22 15.39 28.88 -0.46
C ALA A 22 15.88 27.43 -0.45
N TYR A 23 15.38 26.61 -1.39
CA TYR A 23 16.15 25.66 -2.23
C TYR A 23 15.23 24.64 -2.93
N VAL A 24 14.67 24.97 -4.10
CA VAL A 24 13.91 24.03 -4.96
C VAL A 24 14.90 23.32 -5.89
N ARG A 25 15.39 22.13 -5.52
CA ARG A 25 16.07 21.24 -6.49
C ARG A 25 15.08 20.21 -6.98
N ARG A 26 15.00 20.04 -8.31
CA ARG A 26 14.29 18.92 -8.93
C ARG A 26 14.97 17.61 -8.52
N GLY A 27 14.28 16.78 -7.75
CA GLY A 27 14.64 15.39 -7.52
C GLY A 27 13.92 14.47 -8.52
N THR A 28 14.25 13.19 -8.48
CA THR A 28 13.50 12.16 -9.22
C THR A 28 13.41 10.95 -8.33
N ASP A 29 12.19 10.69 -7.85
CA ASP A 29 11.86 9.46 -7.16
C ASP A 29 11.41 8.41 -8.17
N TYR A 30 11.50 7.12 -7.81
CA TYR A 30 11.23 6.05 -8.75
C TYR A 30 10.29 4.99 -8.18
N VAL A 31 9.29 4.67 -8.98
CA VAL A 31 8.33 3.61 -8.68
C VAL A 31 8.40 2.52 -9.73
N GLU A 32 8.63 1.30 -9.27
CA GLU A 32 8.50 0.09 -10.10
C GLU A 32 7.14 -0.57 -9.77
N THR A 33 6.35 -0.91 -10.78
CA THR A 33 5.05 -1.59 -10.62
C THR A 33 5.22 -3.12 -10.66
N LEU A 34 4.27 -3.84 -10.08
CA LEU A 34 4.02 -5.27 -10.33
C LEU A 34 2.76 -5.42 -11.20
N GLY A 35 2.71 -6.45 -12.06
CA GLY A 35 1.61 -6.69 -13.00
C GLY A 35 2.05 -7.03 -14.42
N SER A 36 1.09 -7.43 -15.25
CA SER A 36 1.20 -8.00 -16.62
C SER A 36 1.87 -7.14 -17.71
N GLY A 37 2.53 -6.03 -17.34
CA GLY A 37 3.29 -5.18 -18.23
C GLY A 37 4.79 -5.25 -17.96
N SER A 38 5.61 -4.72 -18.86
CA SER A 38 7.01 -4.43 -18.54
C SER A 38 7.02 -3.51 -17.32
N ALA A 39 7.59 -3.96 -16.19
CA ALA A 39 7.84 -3.14 -15.01
C ALA A 39 8.60 -1.88 -15.46
N SER A 40 7.87 -0.80 -15.69
CA SER A 40 8.43 0.43 -16.22
C SER A 40 8.66 1.34 -15.03
N ARG A 41 9.91 1.71 -14.84
CA ARG A 41 10.31 2.61 -13.76
C ARG A 41 9.67 3.97 -14.02
N LYS A 42 8.62 4.30 -13.27
CA LYS A 42 7.96 5.60 -13.36
C LYS A 42 8.78 6.61 -12.56
N LYS A 43 9.13 7.72 -13.20
CA LYS A 43 9.73 8.86 -12.54
C LYS A 43 8.64 9.68 -11.85
N ILE A 44 8.83 9.95 -10.57
CA ILE A 44 8.03 10.90 -9.81
C ILE A 44 8.85 12.18 -9.68
N ALA A 45 8.30 13.29 -10.12
CA ALA A 45 8.93 14.58 -9.93
C ALA A 45 8.84 14.96 -8.46
N THR A 46 9.97 15.34 -7.86
CA THR A 46 10.03 15.80 -6.48
C THR A 46 10.70 17.15 -6.39
N VAL A 47 10.35 17.89 -5.34
CA VAL A 47 10.94 19.17 -4.98
C VAL A 47 11.46 19.07 -3.56
N TRP A 48 12.72 19.45 -3.37
CA TRP A 48 13.26 19.68 -2.03
C TRP A 48 12.77 21.02 -1.50
N VAL A 49 12.31 21.06 -0.25
CA VAL A 49 11.89 22.28 0.45
C VAL A 49 12.54 22.31 1.83
N ALA A 50 13.06 23.46 2.22
CA ALA A 50 13.64 23.67 3.55
C ALA A 50 12.61 24.26 4.52
N THR A 51 12.60 23.83 5.77
CA THR A 51 11.87 24.49 6.84
C THR A 51 12.64 25.68 7.39
N LYS A 52 11.98 26.51 8.23
CA LYS A 52 12.61 27.67 8.89
C LYS A 52 13.80 27.30 9.77
N ASP A 53 13.84 26.08 10.31
CA ASP A 53 14.94 25.51 11.09
C ASP A 53 16.00 24.79 10.23
N GLY A 54 15.91 24.88 8.90
CA GLY A 54 16.90 24.36 7.96
C GLY A 54 16.79 22.87 7.61
N ARG A 55 15.82 22.14 8.19
CA ARG A 55 15.54 20.75 7.79
C ARG A 55 14.99 20.71 6.37
N ARG A 56 15.32 19.66 5.62
CA ARG A 56 14.91 19.53 4.21
C ARG A 56 14.01 18.33 4.01
N TYR A 57 12.96 18.53 3.22
CA TYR A 57 11.98 17.51 2.87
C TYR A 57 11.89 17.38 1.36
N GLU A 58 11.87 16.14 0.88
CA GLU A 58 11.54 15.85 -0.51
C GLU A 58 10.03 15.64 -0.65
N ILE A 59 9.39 16.46 -1.48
CA ILE A 59 7.94 16.49 -1.65
C ILE A 59 7.60 16.20 -3.11
N PRO A 60 6.80 15.16 -3.38
CA PRO A 60 6.33 14.85 -4.73
C PRO A 60 5.42 15.94 -5.30
N VAL A 61 5.57 16.19 -6.60
CA VAL A 61 4.79 17.20 -7.34
C VAL A 61 4.28 16.64 -8.65
N ASP A 62 3.10 17.08 -9.07
CA ASP A 62 2.66 16.94 -10.44
C ASP A 62 3.55 17.84 -11.32
N PRO A 63 4.20 17.31 -12.37
CA PRO A 63 5.14 18.08 -13.19
C PRO A 63 4.48 19.15 -14.07
N LYS A 64 3.15 19.05 -14.31
CA LYS A 64 2.38 20.03 -15.08
C LYS A 64 1.92 21.18 -14.21
N THR A 65 1.48 20.90 -12.98
CA THR A 65 0.87 21.93 -12.10
C THR A 65 1.84 22.46 -11.04
N GLY A 66 2.90 21.72 -10.72
CA GLY A 66 3.81 22.03 -9.61
C GLY A 66 3.19 21.84 -8.22
N ARG A 67 2.01 21.22 -8.14
CA ARG A 67 1.24 21.00 -6.91
C ARG A 67 1.48 19.61 -6.36
N VAL A 68 1.29 19.45 -5.06
CA VAL A 68 1.38 18.14 -4.38
C VAL A 68 0.12 17.35 -4.71
N PRO A 69 0.21 16.21 -5.40
CA PRO A 69 -0.98 15.43 -5.73
C PRO A 69 -1.58 14.80 -4.46
N GLU A 70 -2.90 14.70 -4.42
CA GLU A 70 -3.66 14.23 -3.26
C GLU A 70 -3.23 12.84 -2.77
N GLU A 71 -2.88 11.93 -3.68
CA GLU A 71 -2.36 10.59 -3.35
C GLU A 71 -1.14 10.64 -2.42
N TYR A 72 -0.30 11.69 -2.54
CA TYR A 72 0.89 11.87 -1.72
C TYR A 72 0.55 12.44 -0.33
N LEU A 73 -0.55 13.19 -0.21
CA LEU A 73 -1.06 13.63 1.10
C LEU A 73 -1.56 12.40 1.88
N PHE A 74 -2.46 11.59 1.29
CA PHE A 74 -2.90 10.35 1.94
C PHE A 74 -1.74 9.39 2.23
N SER A 75 -0.79 9.26 1.31
CA SER A 75 0.40 8.44 1.51
C SER A 75 1.24 8.92 2.69
N ARG A 76 1.42 10.23 2.86
CA ARG A 76 2.10 10.83 4.00
C ARG A 76 1.34 10.58 5.30
N PHE A 77 0.02 10.72 5.28
CA PHE A 77 -0.83 10.45 6.44
C PHE A 77 -0.76 9.00 6.90
N LEU A 78 -0.86 8.04 5.98
CA LEU A 78 -0.84 6.60 6.25
C LEU A 78 0.54 6.06 6.69
N SER A 79 1.60 6.84 6.51
CA SER A 79 2.97 6.43 6.85
C SER A 79 3.24 6.58 8.34
N VAL A 80 3.31 5.46 9.07
CA VAL A 80 3.44 5.45 10.54
C VAL A 80 4.84 5.77 11.05
N HIS A 81 5.86 5.63 10.19
CA HIS A 81 7.25 5.94 10.54
C HIS A 81 7.68 7.34 10.08
N GLN A 82 6.84 8.03 9.31
CA GLN A 82 7.10 9.38 8.81
C GLN A 82 6.12 10.39 9.43
N GLY A 83 6.51 11.65 9.48
CA GLY A 83 5.63 12.72 9.98
C GLY A 83 5.38 12.69 11.50
N SER A 84 6.22 11.97 12.26
CA SER A 84 6.22 11.98 13.73
C SER A 84 7.33 12.90 14.24
N ARG A 85 7.01 13.91 15.06
CA ARG A 85 8.03 14.78 15.67
C ARG A 85 8.90 14.10 16.72
N ASN A 86 8.38 13.03 17.34
CA ASN A 86 9.01 12.40 18.51
C ASN A 86 9.74 11.09 18.16
N GLY A 87 9.85 10.74 16.87
CA GLY A 87 10.45 9.50 16.40
C GLY A 87 9.68 8.22 16.78
N LYS A 88 8.51 8.36 17.41
CA LYS A 88 7.61 7.25 17.75
C LYS A 88 6.72 6.91 16.56
N GLU A 89 6.40 5.62 16.41
CA GLU A 89 5.41 5.17 15.44
C GLU A 89 4.04 5.83 15.72
N ARG A 90 3.44 6.36 14.67
CA ARG A 90 2.08 6.92 14.71
C ARG A 90 1.03 5.82 14.71
N ASN A 91 -0.16 6.16 15.18
CA ASN A 91 -1.33 5.31 15.05
C ASN A 91 -2.41 6.05 14.27
N VAL A 92 -2.50 5.73 12.98
CA VAL A 92 -3.49 6.29 12.04
C VAL A 92 -4.92 6.28 12.60
N LEU A 93 -5.31 5.26 13.38
CA LEU A 93 -6.66 5.18 13.93
C LEU A 93 -6.92 6.18 15.07
N ILE A 94 -5.86 6.54 15.80
CA ILE A 94 -5.93 7.59 16.82
C ILE A 94 -5.96 8.94 16.12
N ASP A 95 -5.10 9.13 15.13
CA ASP A 95 -4.94 10.40 14.43
C ASP A 95 -6.23 10.80 13.70
N ILE A 96 -6.89 9.88 12.98
CA ILE A 96 -8.20 10.16 12.33
C ILE A 96 -9.40 10.14 13.29
N GLY A 97 -9.16 9.84 14.57
CA GLY A 97 -10.23 9.63 15.55
C GLY A 97 -10.87 10.91 16.05
N LYS A 98 -10.16 12.04 15.93
CA LYS A 98 -10.56 13.35 16.41
C LYS A 98 -9.82 14.43 15.63
N ASP A 99 -10.52 15.49 15.26
CA ASP A 99 -9.91 16.66 14.64
C ASP A 99 -8.85 17.29 15.56
N ALA A 100 -7.75 17.71 14.95
CA ALA A 100 -6.75 18.59 15.52
C ALA A 100 -7.33 19.98 15.81
N GLU A 101 -6.64 20.75 16.63
CA GLU A 101 -7.03 22.13 16.93
C GLU A 101 -6.93 23.04 15.69
N THR A 102 -5.99 22.73 14.80
CA THR A 102 -5.78 23.46 13.55
C THR A 102 -6.15 22.58 12.37
N LEU A 103 -7.08 23.06 11.54
CA LEU A 103 -7.43 22.44 10.26
C LEU A 103 -7.01 23.38 9.12
N HIS A 104 -6.41 22.80 8.08
CA HIS A 104 -5.97 23.50 6.89
C HIS A 104 -6.85 23.13 5.70
N ASP A 105 -7.46 24.14 5.07
CA ASP A 105 -8.14 23.95 3.80
C ASP A 105 -7.14 23.70 2.67
N ILE A 106 -7.48 22.78 1.76
CA ILE A 106 -6.72 22.58 0.53
C ILE A 106 -6.96 23.81 -0.37
N PRO A 107 -5.91 24.57 -0.75
CA PRO A 107 -6.07 25.73 -1.63
C PRO A 107 -6.67 25.33 -2.98
N ALA A 108 -7.31 26.28 -3.66
CA ALA A 108 -7.78 26.07 -5.03
C ALA A 108 -6.63 25.57 -5.93
N GLY A 109 -6.80 24.39 -6.52
CA GLY A 109 -5.78 23.71 -7.34
C GLY A 109 -4.72 22.91 -6.56
N GLY A 110 -4.81 22.82 -5.23
CA GLY A 110 -3.94 22.03 -4.37
C GLY A 110 -2.77 22.81 -3.75
N PHE A 111 -2.10 22.19 -2.78
CA PHE A 111 -0.93 22.77 -2.13
C PHE A 111 0.27 22.85 -3.07
N THR A 112 1.02 23.95 -3.04
CA THR A 112 2.44 23.90 -3.43
C THR A 112 3.26 23.21 -2.33
N PRO A 113 4.44 22.64 -2.64
CA PRO A 113 5.35 22.12 -1.62
C PRO A 113 5.69 23.13 -0.52
N GLN A 114 5.81 24.41 -0.90
CA GLN A 114 6.11 25.50 0.03
C GLN A 114 4.95 25.75 1.01
N GLN A 115 3.73 25.86 0.49
CA GLN A 115 2.52 26.04 1.31
C GLN A 115 2.34 24.86 2.28
N LEU A 116 2.56 23.63 1.81
CA LEU A 116 2.43 22.43 2.63
C LEU A 116 3.46 22.35 3.77
N ILE A 117 4.65 22.93 3.56
CA ILE A 117 5.66 23.06 4.62
C ILE A 117 5.30 24.17 5.61
N GLU A 118 4.67 25.25 5.14
CA GLU A 118 4.24 26.38 5.98
C GLU A 118 3.11 25.99 6.95
N THR A 119 2.27 25.02 6.59
CA THR A 119 1.25 24.49 7.53
C THR A 119 1.87 23.71 8.69
N GLY A 120 3.10 23.19 8.55
CA GLY A 120 3.72 22.30 9.54
C GLY A 120 3.24 20.85 9.46
N TRP A 121 2.19 20.58 8.66
CA TRP A 121 1.55 19.28 8.55
C TRP A 121 2.48 18.20 7.99
N TRP A 122 3.24 18.50 6.94
CA TRP A 122 4.14 17.51 6.33
C TRP A 122 5.19 17.00 7.33
N GLN A 123 5.62 17.86 8.24
CA GLN A 123 6.63 17.59 9.24
C GLN A 123 6.07 16.83 10.45
N GLY A 124 4.86 17.20 10.88
CA GLY A 124 4.16 16.66 12.04
C GLY A 124 2.68 16.48 11.71
N VAL A 125 2.34 15.36 11.10
CA VAL A 125 0.98 15.09 10.60
C VAL A 125 -0.04 14.94 11.73
N ASN A 126 0.41 14.74 12.96
CA ASN A 126 -0.44 14.61 14.14
C ASN A 126 -0.58 15.92 14.94
N GLU A 127 -0.16 17.06 14.38
CA GLU A 127 -0.21 18.38 15.05
C GLU A 127 -1.26 19.32 14.47
N SER A 128 -1.61 19.13 13.21
CA SER A 128 -2.70 19.77 12.51
C SER A 128 -3.30 18.78 11.53
N ASP A 129 -4.50 19.06 11.03
CA ASP A 129 -5.16 18.26 10.00
C ASP A 129 -5.31 19.07 8.71
N ILE A 130 -5.49 18.36 7.61
CA ILE A 130 -5.94 18.88 6.33
C ILE A 130 -7.36 18.38 6.08
N VAL A 131 -8.27 19.31 5.79
CA VAL A 131 -9.68 19.01 5.51
C VAL A 131 -9.77 18.03 4.33
N GLY A 132 -10.49 16.92 4.54
CA GLY A 132 -10.69 15.84 3.58
C GLY A 132 -9.59 14.77 3.57
N ILE A 133 -8.46 14.98 4.25
CA ILE A 133 -7.32 14.04 4.26
C ILE A 133 -7.21 13.29 5.57
N ASP A 134 -7.23 13.97 6.71
CA ASP A 134 -7.04 13.38 8.03
C ASP A 134 -7.96 13.94 9.11
N ASP A 135 -8.95 14.72 8.70
CA ASP A 135 -10.05 15.14 9.57
C ASP A 135 -11.11 14.04 9.75
N THR A 136 -11.96 14.22 10.75
CA THR A 136 -13.12 13.37 11.01
C THR A 136 -14.21 13.50 9.94
N GLY A 137 -14.05 14.32 8.90
CA GLY A 137 -14.86 14.35 7.68
C GLY A 137 -14.30 13.56 6.49
N ALA A 138 -13.03 13.12 6.50
CA ALA A 138 -12.37 12.50 5.35
C ALA A 138 -13.12 11.28 4.77
N LEU A 139 -13.81 11.47 3.63
CA LEU A 139 -14.67 10.48 2.97
C LEU A 139 -13.89 9.41 2.19
N ALA A 140 -12.63 9.69 1.87
CA ALA A 140 -11.80 8.77 1.07
C ALA A 140 -11.49 7.46 1.81
N PHE A 141 -11.58 7.42 3.15
CA PHE A 141 -11.41 6.19 3.90
C PHE A 141 -12.61 5.26 3.73
N ALA A 142 -12.38 3.95 3.80
CA ALA A 142 -13.47 3.01 4.02
C ALA A 142 -13.99 3.16 5.46
N ARG A 143 -14.80 4.20 5.68
CA ARG A 143 -15.41 4.52 6.97
C ARG A 143 -16.24 3.36 7.48
N GLU A 144 -16.80 2.58 6.56
CA GLU A 144 -17.52 1.35 6.87
C GLU A 144 -17.21 0.29 5.80
N LEU A 145 -16.56 -0.80 6.20
CA LEU A 145 -16.77 -2.10 5.54
C LEU A 145 -18.07 -2.63 6.14
N GLU A 146 -19.21 -2.09 5.70
CA GLU A 146 -20.52 -2.24 6.36
C GLU A 146 -20.89 -3.72 6.62
N GLU A 147 -20.53 -4.60 5.69
CA GLU A 147 -20.79 -6.04 5.77
C GLU A 147 -19.70 -6.84 6.53
N ALA A 148 -18.61 -6.20 6.95
CA ALA A 148 -17.49 -6.87 7.60
C ALA A 148 -17.61 -6.84 9.14
N SER A 149 -16.89 -7.74 9.82
CA SER A 149 -16.85 -7.75 11.30
C SER A 149 -16.39 -6.39 11.86
N LYS A 150 -16.82 -6.01 13.07
CA LYS A 150 -16.35 -4.78 13.76
C LYS A 150 -14.83 -4.60 13.76
N SER A 151 -14.09 -5.71 13.86
CA SER A 151 -12.62 -5.70 13.83
C SER A 151 -12.04 -5.33 12.46
N ALA A 152 -12.74 -5.65 11.37
CA ALA A 152 -12.40 -5.30 10.00
C ALA A 152 -12.81 -3.87 9.66
N GLN A 153 -13.97 -3.40 10.14
CA GLN A 153 -14.42 -2.01 9.98
C GLN A 153 -13.37 -1.02 10.49
N ALA A 154 -12.76 -1.29 11.65
CA ALA A 154 -11.67 -0.47 12.18
C ALA A 154 -10.43 -0.42 11.26
N GLN A 155 -10.19 -1.45 10.43
CA GLN A 155 -9.07 -1.47 9.47
C GLN A 155 -9.39 -0.68 8.19
N GLY A 156 -10.67 -0.51 7.85
CA GLY A 156 -11.10 0.31 6.71
C GLY A 156 -10.63 1.77 6.80
N ARG A 157 -10.48 2.30 8.02
CA ARG A 157 -9.89 3.62 8.30
C ARG A 157 -8.39 3.74 8.00
N LYS A 158 -7.76 2.69 7.48
CA LYS A 158 -6.39 2.68 6.96
C LYS A 158 -6.33 2.32 5.47
N MET A 159 -7.50 2.20 4.84
CA MET A 159 -7.66 1.93 3.41
C MET A 159 -8.28 3.18 2.78
N VAL A 160 -7.55 3.81 1.89
CA VAL A 160 -7.99 5.01 1.17
C VAL A 160 -8.44 4.64 -0.23
N PHE A 161 -9.61 5.11 -0.65
CA PHE A 161 -10.21 4.88 -1.96
C PHE A 161 -10.24 6.20 -2.73
N LEU A 162 -9.35 6.35 -3.72
CA LEU A 162 -9.31 7.51 -4.62
C LEU A 162 -9.96 7.15 -5.95
N MET A 163 -11.30 7.09 -5.94
CA MET A 163 -12.14 6.68 -7.06
C MET A 163 -13.57 7.20 -6.86
N PRO A 164 -14.44 7.18 -7.88
CA PRO A 164 -15.87 7.50 -7.71
C PRO A 164 -16.51 6.62 -6.62
N GLU A 165 -17.50 7.16 -5.90
CA GLU A 165 -18.08 6.48 -4.73
C GLU A 165 -18.70 5.12 -5.08
N ASP A 166 -19.36 4.98 -6.24
CA ASP A 166 -19.92 3.70 -6.70
C ASP A 166 -18.81 2.63 -6.85
N SER A 167 -17.66 3.04 -7.42
CA SER A 167 -16.48 2.17 -7.52
C SER A 167 -15.88 1.85 -6.16
N ALA A 168 -15.84 2.83 -5.24
CA ALA A 168 -15.35 2.64 -3.90
C ALA A 168 -16.23 1.65 -3.12
N GLN A 169 -17.56 1.78 -3.20
CA GLN A 169 -18.51 0.85 -2.59
C GLN A 169 -18.37 -0.56 -3.15
N ARG A 170 -18.25 -0.69 -4.47
CA ARG A 170 -17.98 -1.98 -5.12
C ARG A 170 -16.68 -2.61 -4.61
N ALA A 171 -15.61 -1.83 -4.51
CA ALA A 171 -14.33 -2.32 -4.00
C ALA A 171 -14.41 -2.74 -2.53
N ARG A 172 -15.09 -1.96 -1.68
CA ARG A 172 -15.34 -2.29 -0.26
C ARG A 172 -16.11 -3.62 -0.13
N SER A 173 -17.17 -3.81 -0.92
CA SER A 173 -17.96 -5.04 -0.92
C SER A 173 -17.12 -6.26 -1.32
N ILE A 174 -16.35 -6.17 -2.42
CA ILE A 174 -15.45 -7.24 -2.85
C ILE A 174 -14.43 -7.59 -1.75
N LEU A 175 -13.80 -6.59 -1.13
CA LEU A 175 -12.84 -6.83 -0.06
C LEU A 175 -13.45 -7.50 1.17
N ALA A 176 -14.68 -7.13 1.55
CA ALA A 176 -15.40 -7.76 2.66
C ALA A 176 -15.84 -9.20 2.34
N LYS A 177 -16.18 -9.47 1.08
CA LYS A 177 -16.61 -10.76 0.55
C LYS A 177 -15.45 -11.76 0.48
N ASP A 178 -14.35 -11.37 -0.17
CA ASP A 178 -13.29 -12.30 -0.61
C ASP A 178 -12.10 -12.40 0.35
N PHE A 179 -12.01 -11.48 1.31
CA PHE A 179 -10.98 -11.49 2.35
C PHE A 179 -11.61 -11.49 3.75
N ASN A 180 -11.01 -12.24 4.67
CA ASN A 180 -11.47 -12.22 6.05
C ASN A 180 -10.85 -11.07 6.86
N ALA A 181 -11.43 -10.78 8.03
CA ALA A 181 -10.98 -9.70 8.91
C ALA A 181 -9.49 -9.78 9.31
N SER A 182 -8.94 -10.98 9.49
CA SER A 182 -7.52 -11.15 9.81
C SER A 182 -6.63 -10.78 8.62
N GLU A 183 -7.07 -11.02 7.39
CA GLU A 183 -6.32 -10.63 6.19
C GLU A 183 -6.34 -9.12 6.02
N LEU A 184 -7.52 -8.50 6.12
CA LEU A 184 -7.67 -7.04 6.05
C LEU A 184 -6.84 -6.34 7.13
N LYS A 185 -6.79 -6.88 8.35
CA LYS A 185 -5.93 -6.37 9.43
C LYS A 185 -4.44 -6.46 9.11
N ARG A 186 -4.01 -7.50 8.40
CA ARG A 186 -2.60 -7.68 8.03
C ARG A 186 -2.21 -6.79 6.87
N ALA A 187 -3.12 -6.57 5.91
CA ALA A 187 -2.94 -5.64 4.80
C ALA A 187 -2.51 -4.25 5.31
N VAL A 188 -3.16 -3.74 6.36
CA VAL A 188 -2.90 -2.39 6.89
C VAL A 188 -2.10 -2.37 8.21
N ARG A 189 -1.36 -3.44 8.53
CA ARG A 189 -0.58 -3.49 9.78
C ARG A 189 0.53 -2.43 9.81
N ASN A 190 1.19 -2.21 8.68
CA ASN A 190 2.38 -1.37 8.56
C ASN A 190 2.04 0.02 8.00
N GLY A 191 0.97 0.64 8.52
CA GLY A 191 0.43 1.91 8.03
C GLY A 191 -0.94 1.74 7.42
N GLY A 192 -1.04 1.93 6.10
CA GLY A 192 -2.27 1.75 5.33
C GLY A 192 -1.98 1.40 3.87
N ILE A 193 -3.03 1.43 3.05
CA ILE A 193 -2.97 1.20 1.60
C ILE A 193 -3.88 2.19 0.88
N ILE A 194 -3.46 2.61 -0.31
CA ILE A 194 -4.29 3.39 -1.23
C ILE A 194 -4.78 2.47 -2.35
N ILE A 195 -6.06 2.52 -2.66
CA ILE A 195 -6.68 1.86 -3.81
C ILE A 195 -7.28 2.98 -4.64
N LYS A 196 -6.96 3.03 -5.93
CA LYS A 196 -7.42 4.13 -6.79
C LYS A 196 -7.80 3.65 -8.17
N GLU A 197 -8.65 4.40 -8.84
CA GLU A 197 -8.82 4.29 -10.28
C GLU A 197 -7.79 5.16 -11.01
N GLY A 198 -7.28 4.67 -12.14
CA GLY A 198 -6.31 5.41 -12.92
C GLY A 198 -5.76 4.60 -14.09
N ASN A 199 -4.59 5.01 -14.58
CA ASN A 199 -3.89 4.26 -15.62
C ASN A 199 -2.91 3.26 -14.97
N PRO A 200 -3.20 1.95 -14.96
CA PRO A 200 -2.32 0.93 -14.40
C PRO A 200 -1.08 0.66 -15.28
N GLY A 201 -1.07 1.14 -16.53
CA GLY A 201 -0.02 0.87 -17.51
C GLY A 201 -0.57 0.21 -18.78
N ARG A 202 0.25 0.17 -19.83
CA ARG A 202 -0.16 -0.35 -21.14
C ARG A 202 -0.54 -1.83 -21.05
N GLY A 203 -1.79 -2.14 -21.38
CA GLY A 203 -2.30 -3.52 -21.46
C GLY A 203 -2.59 -4.19 -20.12
N ALA A 204 -2.58 -3.44 -19.01
CA ALA A 204 -2.90 -3.94 -17.68
C ALA A 204 -4.32 -3.52 -17.26
N ALA A 205 -5.05 -4.42 -16.60
CA ALA A 205 -6.35 -4.10 -15.99
C ALA A 205 -6.20 -3.52 -14.58
N GLY A 206 -5.11 -3.84 -13.89
CA GLY A 206 -4.73 -3.33 -12.59
C GLY A 206 -3.21 -3.38 -12.43
N CYS A 207 -2.69 -2.70 -11.41
CA CYS A 207 -1.32 -2.88 -10.96
C CYS A 207 -1.15 -2.61 -9.47
N TYR A 208 -0.23 -3.35 -8.87
CA TYR A 208 0.19 -3.20 -7.49
C TYR A 208 1.55 -2.51 -7.41
N VAL A 209 1.63 -1.49 -6.60
CA VAL A 209 2.85 -0.80 -6.22
C VAL A 209 3.16 -1.14 -4.77
N SER A 210 4.14 -2.02 -4.57
CA SER A 210 4.65 -2.35 -3.25
C SER A 210 5.43 -1.18 -2.65
N ARG A 211 5.55 -1.19 -1.32
CA ARG A 211 6.63 -0.45 -0.65
C ARG A 211 7.97 -0.87 -1.26
N GLN A 212 8.79 0.09 -1.65
CA GLN A 212 10.09 -0.19 -2.28
C GLN A 212 11.14 0.78 -1.77
N GLU A 213 12.37 0.30 -1.67
CA GLU A 213 13.49 1.09 -1.16
C GLU A 213 13.77 2.31 -2.03
N THR A 214 13.50 2.19 -3.33
CA THR A 214 13.74 3.19 -4.37
C THR A 214 12.70 4.30 -4.40
N SER A 215 11.62 4.18 -3.61
CA SER A 215 10.58 5.21 -3.50
C SER A 215 10.63 5.90 -2.15
N SER A 216 10.57 7.24 -2.18
CA SER A 216 10.33 8.11 -1.02
C SER A 216 8.96 7.85 -0.38
N LEU A 217 7.99 7.40 -1.18
CA LEU A 217 6.70 6.96 -0.69
C LEU A 217 6.76 5.52 -0.17
N LYS A 218 6.44 5.37 1.11
CA LYS A 218 6.42 4.07 1.80
C LYS A 218 5.01 3.54 2.04
N THR A 219 4.04 4.01 1.26
CA THR A 219 2.65 3.51 1.30
C THR A 219 2.36 2.73 0.02
N PRO A 220 1.90 1.46 0.13
CA PRO A 220 1.52 0.67 -1.04
C PRO A 220 0.30 1.26 -1.75
N VAL A 221 0.24 1.08 -3.07
CA VAL A 221 -0.85 1.57 -3.91
C VAL A 221 -1.35 0.46 -4.84
N ILE A 222 -2.66 0.30 -4.95
CA ILE A 222 -3.32 -0.49 -6.00
C ILE A 222 -3.95 0.50 -6.98
N ILE A 223 -3.63 0.36 -8.26
CA ILE A 223 -4.20 1.17 -9.35
C ILE A 223 -5.07 0.26 -10.20
N LEU A 224 -6.36 0.57 -10.29
CA LEU A 224 -7.32 -0.16 -11.09
C LEU A 224 -7.59 0.63 -12.38
N GLY A 225 -7.57 -0.05 -13.51
CA GLY A 225 -7.96 0.51 -14.80
C GLY A 225 -9.44 0.89 -14.84
N LYS A 226 -9.81 1.65 -15.87
CA LYS A 226 -11.23 1.86 -16.17
C LYS A 226 -11.90 0.50 -16.41
N ASP A 227 -13.12 0.34 -15.91
CA ASP A 227 -13.94 -0.88 -16.07
C ASP A 227 -13.33 -2.15 -15.41
N TRP A 228 -12.54 -1.97 -14.34
CA TRP A 228 -12.02 -3.07 -13.54
C TRP A 228 -13.14 -3.98 -12.97
N ASN A 229 -12.80 -5.24 -12.68
CA ASN A 229 -13.72 -6.25 -12.14
C ASN A 229 -13.18 -6.92 -10.85
N GLU A 230 -13.95 -7.83 -10.26
CA GLU A 230 -13.58 -8.55 -9.04
C GLU A 230 -12.21 -9.23 -9.14
N GLU A 231 -11.96 -9.94 -10.24
CA GLU A 231 -10.69 -10.65 -10.46
C GLU A 231 -9.50 -9.68 -10.43
N THR A 232 -9.61 -8.50 -11.04
CA THR A 232 -8.55 -7.47 -11.01
C THR A 232 -8.26 -7.01 -9.57
N LEU A 233 -9.27 -6.62 -8.80
CA LEU A 233 -9.06 -6.12 -7.43
C LEU A 233 -8.51 -7.23 -6.52
N VAL A 234 -9.07 -8.44 -6.60
CA VAL A 234 -8.62 -9.58 -5.81
C VAL A 234 -7.17 -9.95 -6.16
N HIS A 235 -6.78 -9.88 -7.43
CA HIS A 235 -5.40 -10.10 -7.87
C HIS A 235 -4.42 -9.10 -7.25
N GLU A 236 -4.67 -7.80 -7.42
CA GLU A 236 -3.76 -6.78 -6.89
C GLU A 236 -3.73 -6.75 -5.36
N PHE A 237 -4.86 -7.00 -4.70
CA PHE A 237 -4.90 -7.09 -3.24
C PHE A 237 -4.21 -8.36 -2.72
N THR A 238 -4.23 -9.45 -3.49
CA THR A 238 -3.47 -10.66 -3.18
C THR A 238 -1.98 -10.41 -3.28
N HIS A 239 -1.48 -9.72 -4.31
CA HIS A 239 -0.08 -9.27 -4.35
C HIS A 239 0.31 -8.50 -3.10
N HIS A 240 -0.55 -7.57 -2.66
CA HIS A 240 -0.32 -6.80 -1.46
C HIS A 240 -0.18 -7.71 -0.22
N LEU A 241 -1.12 -8.63 0.02
CA LEU A 241 -1.05 -9.56 1.15
C LEU A 241 0.21 -10.43 1.11
N ARG A 242 0.59 -10.92 -0.08
CA ARG A 242 1.83 -11.69 -0.30
C ARG A 242 3.08 -10.89 0.07
N HIS A 243 3.05 -9.56 -0.03
CA HIS A 243 4.13 -8.64 0.35
C HIS A 243 4.12 -8.23 1.82
N VAL A 244 2.96 -8.08 2.47
CA VAL A 244 2.90 -7.51 3.85
C VAL A 244 2.56 -8.50 4.96
N ASP A 245 1.94 -9.64 4.64
CA ASP A 245 1.61 -10.66 5.64
C ASP A 245 2.81 -11.60 5.90
N GLU A 246 3.57 -11.28 6.93
CA GLU A 246 4.74 -12.05 7.41
C GLU A 246 4.37 -13.47 7.90
N THR A 247 3.10 -13.74 8.17
CA THR A 247 2.67 -15.07 8.64
C THR A 247 2.44 -16.04 7.47
N ARG A 248 2.63 -15.57 6.23
CA ARG A 248 2.65 -16.38 5.02
C ARG A 248 4.06 -16.91 4.78
N GLY A 249 4.15 -18.07 4.14
CA GLY A 249 5.41 -18.71 3.79
C GLY A 249 5.27 -19.55 2.53
N GLY A 250 6.40 -20.06 2.05
CA GLY A 250 6.45 -20.86 0.83
C GLY A 250 5.85 -20.12 -0.36
N LEU A 251 5.00 -20.81 -1.10
CA LEU A 251 4.32 -20.31 -2.29
C LEU A 251 3.42 -19.10 -2.03
N THR A 252 2.88 -18.96 -0.82
CA THR A 252 1.88 -17.93 -0.47
C THR A 252 2.51 -16.59 -0.08
N ARG A 253 3.84 -16.52 0.02
CA ARG A 253 4.60 -15.30 0.30
C ARG A 253 5.30 -14.86 -0.99
N THR A 254 5.50 -13.56 -1.17
CA THR A 254 6.20 -13.06 -2.36
C THR A 254 7.60 -13.69 -2.49
N PRO A 255 8.00 -14.14 -3.69
CA PRO A 255 9.35 -14.63 -3.95
C PRO A 255 10.35 -13.48 -4.15
N LEU A 256 9.86 -12.23 -4.27
CA LEU A 256 10.70 -11.05 -4.41
C LEU A 256 11.44 -10.75 -3.11
N LYS A 257 12.70 -10.35 -3.23
CA LYS A 257 13.57 -9.92 -2.14
C LYS A 257 12.99 -8.66 -1.49
N LEU A 258 12.90 -8.71 -0.17
CA LEU A 258 12.51 -7.60 0.69
C LEU A 258 13.69 -7.25 1.61
N ASN A 259 13.88 -5.97 1.88
CA ASN A 259 14.83 -5.51 2.89
C ASN A 259 14.28 -5.70 4.31
N ALA A 260 15.07 -5.34 5.32
CA ALA A 260 14.68 -5.47 6.73
C ALA A 260 13.44 -4.66 7.13
N ALA A 261 13.13 -3.59 6.39
CA ALA A 261 11.93 -2.78 6.59
C ALA A 261 10.68 -3.32 5.87
N GLY A 262 10.80 -4.50 5.22
CA GLY A 262 9.74 -5.13 4.46
C GLY A 262 9.50 -4.48 3.09
N GLU A 263 10.45 -3.71 2.57
CA GLU A 263 10.35 -3.01 1.30
C GLU A 263 10.99 -3.83 0.20
N ARG A 264 10.38 -3.85 -0.99
CA ARG A 264 10.97 -4.50 -2.15
C ARG A 264 12.27 -3.81 -2.53
N VAL A 265 13.33 -4.60 -2.71
CA VAL A 265 14.61 -4.11 -3.20
C VAL A 265 14.55 -3.80 -4.69
N SER A 266 15.48 -3.00 -5.20
CA SER A 266 15.53 -2.63 -6.62
C SER A 266 15.66 -3.87 -7.51
N MET A 267 15.03 -3.84 -8.68
CA MET A 267 15.27 -4.85 -9.72
C MET A 267 16.75 -5.01 -10.12
N ARG A 268 17.60 -4.03 -9.80
CA ARG A 268 19.05 -4.06 -10.04
C ARG A 268 19.80 -5.06 -9.14
N ASP A 269 19.19 -5.46 -8.02
CA ASP A 269 19.76 -6.45 -7.09
C ASP A 269 19.48 -7.90 -7.52
N TYR A 270 19.01 -8.07 -8.76
CA TYR A 270 18.74 -9.36 -9.37
C TYR A 270 19.54 -9.48 -10.67
N SER A 271 19.90 -10.71 -11.02
CA SER A 271 20.12 -11.00 -12.43
C SER A 271 18.80 -10.91 -13.19
N GLN A 272 18.82 -10.53 -14.47
CA GLN A 272 17.60 -10.45 -15.29
C GLN A 272 16.80 -11.76 -15.27
N ARG A 273 17.50 -12.91 -15.35
CA ARG A 273 16.89 -14.24 -15.31
C ARG A 273 16.23 -14.53 -13.97
N GLU A 274 16.88 -14.18 -12.86
CA GLU A 274 16.34 -14.36 -11.51
C GLU A 274 15.09 -13.50 -11.32
N PHE A 275 15.14 -12.21 -11.67
CA PHE A 275 14.00 -11.30 -11.56
C PHE A 275 12.79 -11.81 -12.35
N ASN A 276 12.99 -12.16 -13.62
CA ASN A 276 11.92 -12.67 -14.48
C ASN A 276 11.33 -13.98 -13.94
N SER A 277 12.15 -14.87 -13.41
CA SER A 277 11.68 -16.13 -12.81
C SER A 277 10.87 -15.88 -11.53
N ALA A 278 11.31 -14.92 -10.71
CA ALA A 278 10.59 -14.52 -9.50
C ALA A 278 9.26 -13.85 -9.83
N ILE A 279 9.19 -13.00 -10.86
CA ILE A 279 7.94 -12.40 -11.33
C ILE A 279 7.00 -13.46 -11.92
N ASN A 280 7.49 -14.40 -12.73
CA ASN A 280 6.66 -15.52 -13.22
C ASN A 280 6.01 -16.28 -12.05
N LEU A 281 6.76 -16.58 -11.00
CA LEU A 281 6.23 -17.24 -9.81
C LEU A 281 5.27 -16.34 -9.01
N GLU A 282 5.58 -15.06 -8.85
CA GLU A 282 4.72 -14.11 -8.15
C GLU A 282 3.37 -13.98 -8.83
N GLU A 283 3.34 -13.77 -10.15
CA GLU A 283 2.10 -13.69 -10.93
C GLU A 283 1.33 -15.01 -10.90
N ALA A 284 2.00 -16.13 -11.16
CA ALA A 284 1.33 -17.43 -11.19
C ALA A 284 0.68 -17.80 -9.85
N ALA A 285 1.40 -17.61 -8.74
CA ALA A 285 0.88 -17.89 -7.42
C ALA A 285 -0.23 -16.91 -7.02
N THR A 286 -0.16 -15.67 -7.49
CA THR A 286 -1.22 -14.67 -7.28
C THR A 286 -2.48 -15.01 -8.06
N VAL A 287 -2.37 -15.35 -9.34
CA VAL A 287 -3.51 -15.81 -10.17
C VAL A 287 -4.16 -17.04 -9.55
N ALA A 288 -3.36 -18.03 -9.13
CA ALA A 288 -3.88 -19.23 -8.48
C ALA A 288 -4.66 -18.88 -7.19
N GLU A 289 -4.14 -17.98 -6.37
CA GLU A 289 -4.82 -17.55 -5.15
C GLU A 289 -6.07 -16.71 -5.43
N SER A 290 -6.05 -15.83 -6.44
CA SER A 290 -7.23 -15.09 -6.90
C SER A 290 -8.34 -16.03 -7.34
N LEU A 291 -8.01 -17.06 -8.14
CA LEU A 291 -8.98 -18.07 -8.57
C LEU A 291 -9.56 -18.89 -7.43
N VAL A 292 -8.90 -18.99 -6.28
CA VAL A 292 -9.49 -19.64 -5.10
C VAL A 292 -10.48 -18.72 -4.39
N ARG A 293 -10.28 -17.39 -4.48
CA ARG A 293 -11.00 -16.37 -3.70
C ARG A 293 -12.26 -15.86 -4.37
N ILE A 294 -12.21 -15.64 -5.68
CA ILE A 294 -13.29 -14.98 -6.41
C ILE A 294 -14.58 -15.79 -6.37
N GLN A 295 -15.69 -15.08 -6.14
CA GLN A 295 -17.06 -15.59 -6.25
C GLN A 295 -17.51 -15.63 -7.70
N GLU A 296 -17.22 -14.55 -8.44
CA GLU A 296 -17.69 -14.35 -9.81
C GLU A 296 -16.50 -14.37 -10.77
N PRO A 297 -16.09 -15.57 -11.23
CA PRO A 297 -15.02 -15.68 -12.22
C PRO A 297 -15.39 -14.95 -13.51
N SER A 298 -14.39 -14.36 -14.15
CA SER A 298 -14.59 -13.66 -15.41
C SER A 298 -15.04 -14.62 -16.52
N SER A 299 -15.80 -14.08 -17.50
CA SER A 299 -16.33 -14.87 -18.63
C SER A 299 -15.27 -15.29 -19.65
N GLY A 300 -14.02 -14.83 -19.48
CA GLY A 300 -12.88 -15.16 -20.33
C GLY A 300 -11.64 -15.45 -19.48
N ALA A 301 -10.54 -15.82 -20.12
CA ALA A 301 -9.27 -15.98 -19.42
C ALA A 301 -8.54 -14.65 -19.26
N ASN A 302 -7.91 -14.45 -18.11
CA ASN A 302 -6.91 -13.40 -17.96
C ASN A 302 -5.70 -13.63 -18.89
N GLY A 303 -4.96 -12.55 -19.18
CA GLY A 303 -3.87 -12.57 -20.17
C GLY A 303 -2.72 -13.54 -19.85
N TYR A 304 -2.58 -13.98 -18.59
CA TYR A 304 -1.53 -14.91 -18.20
C TYR A 304 -1.67 -16.29 -18.84
N TYR A 305 -2.91 -16.75 -19.06
CA TYR A 305 -3.16 -18.06 -19.66
C TYR A 305 -2.69 -18.17 -21.12
N ALA A 306 -2.58 -17.05 -21.84
CA ALA A 306 -2.01 -17.02 -23.18
C ALA A 306 -0.52 -17.43 -23.21
N ALA A 307 0.18 -17.32 -22.08
CA ALA A 307 1.59 -17.70 -21.94
C ALA A 307 1.80 -19.06 -21.27
N THR A 308 0.74 -19.79 -20.96
CA THR A 308 0.81 -21.17 -20.46
C THR A 308 0.72 -22.14 -21.64
N LYS A 309 1.14 -23.43 -21.51
CA LYS A 309 0.99 -24.43 -22.60
C LYS A 309 0.32 -25.77 -22.24
N VAL A 310 -0.14 -25.99 -21.00
CA VAL A 310 -0.63 -27.29 -20.51
C VAL A 310 -2.13 -27.25 -20.18
N HIS A 311 -2.83 -28.40 -20.22
CA HIS A 311 -4.22 -28.63 -19.77
C HIS A 311 -5.35 -27.97 -20.58
N GLY A 312 -5.10 -27.63 -21.84
CA GLY A 312 -6.15 -27.20 -22.78
C GLY A 312 -5.58 -26.54 -24.03
N ASP A 313 -6.39 -26.45 -25.08
CA ASP A 313 -5.95 -25.88 -26.36
C ASP A 313 -6.09 -24.35 -26.37
N THR A 314 -7.11 -23.81 -25.70
CA THR A 314 -7.33 -22.37 -25.59
C THR A 314 -6.95 -21.80 -24.22
N PRO A 315 -6.57 -20.52 -24.11
CA PRO A 315 -6.39 -19.84 -22.82
C PRO A 315 -7.56 -20.02 -21.86
N TYR A 316 -8.78 -20.06 -22.38
CA TYR A 316 -9.99 -20.21 -21.58
C TYR A 316 -10.19 -21.62 -21.03
N ASP A 317 -9.82 -22.67 -21.78
CA ASP A 317 -9.89 -24.05 -21.26
C ASP A 317 -8.93 -24.25 -20.08
N ARG A 318 -7.76 -23.62 -20.13
CA ARG A 318 -6.76 -23.65 -19.05
C ARG A 318 -7.23 -22.90 -17.82
N TYR A 319 -7.86 -21.75 -18.02
CA TYR A 319 -8.51 -20.99 -16.94
C TYR A 319 -9.59 -21.84 -16.25
N LYS A 320 -10.47 -22.48 -17.02
CA LYS A 320 -11.52 -23.37 -16.48
C LYS A 320 -10.94 -24.57 -15.75
N HIS A 321 -9.90 -25.19 -16.31
CA HIS A 321 -9.18 -26.27 -15.66
C HIS A 321 -8.68 -25.83 -14.28
N ASP A 322 -7.98 -24.69 -14.22
CA ASP A 322 -7.41 -24.19 -12.97
C ASP A 322 -8.48 -23.81 -11.97
N ARG A 323 -9.58 -23.18 -12.42
CA ARG A 323 -10.74 -22.90 -11.54
C ARG A 323 -11.35 -24.18 -10.98
N LYS A 324 -11.51 -25.23 -11.78
CA LYS A 324 -12.00 -26.54 -11.32
C LYS A 324 -11.05 -27.20 -10.33
N THR A 325 -9.74 -27.11 -10.58
CA THR A 325 -8.70 -27.68 -9.71
C THR A 325 -8.61 -26.94 -8.37
N LEU A 326 -8.71 -25.61 -8.40
CA LEU A 326 -8.46 -24.74 -7.25
C LEU A 326 -9.71 -24.47 -6.42
N ALA A 327 -10.88 -24.32 -7.03
CA ALA A 327 -12.14 -24.01 -6.35
C ALA A 327 -13.30 -24.89 -6.86
N PRO A 328 -13.26 -26.22 -6.62
CA PRO A 328 -14.24 -27.16 -7.17
C PRO A 328 -15.66 -27.00 -6.62
N GLU A 329 -15.81 -26.55 -5.39
CA GLU A 329 -17.11 -26.45 -4.71
C GLU A 329 -17.52 -25.00 -4.47
N LYS A 330 -16.67 -24.27 -3.74
CA LYS A 330 -16.93 -22.89 -3.34
C LYS A 330 -15.64 -22.10 -3.17
N PRO A 331 -15.71 -20.78 -3.31
CA PRO A 331 -14.58 -19.90 -3.05
C PRO A 331 -14.13 -19.97 -1.59
N MET A 332 -12.85 -19.74 -1.37
CA MET A 332 -12.21 -19.84 -0.05
C MET A 332 -11.44 -18.57 0.27
N ARG A 333 -11.31 -18.28 1.58
CA ARG A 333 -10.56 -17.14 2.11
C ARG A 333 -9.63 -17.55 3.26
N GLY A 334 -8.66 -16.69 3.59
CA GLY A 334 -7.70 -16.94 4.66
C GLY A 334 -6.85 -18.19 4.48
N ARG A 335 -6.53 -18.84 5.61
CA ARG A 335 -5.69 -20.05 5.63
C ARG A 335 -6.24 -21.20 4.80
N LYS A 336 -7.56 -21.26 4.55
CA LYS A 336 -8.13 -22.28 3.66
C LYS A 336 -7.70 -22.05 2.22
N ALA A 337 -7.78 -20.80 1.74
CA ALA A 337 -7.30 -20.43 0.41
C ALA A 337 -5.81 -20.69 0.25
N GLU A 338 -5.00 -20.24 1.21
CA GLU A 338 -3.55 -20.45 1.21
C GLU A 338 -3.16 -21.95 1.14
N ARG A 339 -3.83 -22.81 1.90
CA ARG A 339 -3.61 -24.26 1.88
C ARG A 339 -4.02 -24.88 0.55
N GLN A 340 -5.15 -24.44 0.00
CA GLN A 340 -5.65 -24.92 -1.28
C GLN A 340 -4.65 -24.63 -2.40
N VAL A 341 -4.17 -23.39 -2.48
CA VAL A 341 -3.13 -23.01 -3.45
C VAL A 341 -1.86 -23.83 -3.22
N THR A 342 -1.37 -23.92 -1.99
CA THR A 342 -0.14 -24.67 -1.69
C THR A 342 -0.24 -26.16 -2.06
N GLY A 343 -1.40 -26.78 -1.86
CA GLY A 343 -1.63 -28.19 -2.14
C GLY A 343 -1.92 -28.53 -3.59
N LYS A 344 -2.31 -27.53 -4.41
CA LYS A 344 -2.79 -27.74 -5.79
C LYS A 344 -2.09 -26.93 -6.85
N PHE A 345 -1.17 -26.06 -6.49
CA PHE A 345 -0.50 -25.18 -7.45
C PHE A 345 0.17 -25.94 -8.59
N GLU A 346 0.94 -26.99 -8.31
CA GLU A 346 1.64 -27.77 -9.34
C GLU A 346 0.68 -28.50 -10.29
N ASP A 347 -0.59 -28.71 -9.90
CA ASP A 347 -1.65 -29.30 -10.71
C ASP A 347 -2.33 -28.28 -11.65
N THR A 348 -1.86 -27.03 -11.70
CA THR A 348 -2.50 -25.93 -12.46
C THR A 348 -1.72 -25.58 -13.73
N SER A 349 -2.44 -25.15 -14.76
CA SER A 349 -1.89 -24.58 -16.00
C SER A 349 -1.06 -23.33 -15.71
N ILE A 350 -1.53 -22.50 -14.77
CA ILE A 350 -0.86 -21.25 -14.41
C ILE A 350 0.50 -21.48 -13.73
N SER A 351 0.72 -22.63 -13.10
CA SER A 351 2.06 -22.98 -12.58
C SER A 351 3.11 -23.10 -13.68
N HIS A 352 2.71 -23.30 -14.94
CA HIS A 352 3.61 -23.31 -16.09
C HIS A 352 3.84 -21.93 -16.71
N LEU A 353 3.39 -20.85 -16.07
CA LEU A 353 3.60 -19.49 -16.56
C LEU A 353 5.09 -19.20 -16.77
N GLY A 354 5.43 -18.82 -18.00
CA GLY A 354 6.76 -18.39 -18.43
C GLY A 354 6.69 -17.11 -19.27
N TYR A 355 5.95 -16.12 -18.77
CA TYR A 355 5.61 -14.88 -19.46
C TYR A 355 6.85 -14.01 -19.71
N TYR A 356 7.70 -13.86 -18.71
CA TYR A 356 8.89 -13.00 -18.77
C TYR A 356 10.13 -13.80 -19.18
N ARG A 357 10.74 -13.46 -20.32
CA ARG A 357 11.96 -14.07 -20.86
C ARG A 357 13.14 -13.09 -20.81
N PRO A 358 14.38 -13.57 -20.57
CA PRO A 358 14.75 -14.95 -20.20
C PRO A 358 14.33 -15.29 -18.76
N GLY A 359 13.96 -16.54 -18.48
CA GLY A 359 13.50 -16.96 -17.14
C GLY A 359 13.04 -18.42 -17.10
N SER A 360 13.01 -19.01 -15.90
CA SER A 360 12.31 -20.28 -15.65
C SER A 360 10.81 -20.03 -15.56
N ASN A 361 10.00 -21.03 -15.89
CA ASN A 361 8.57 -20.99 -15.57
C ASN A 361 8.36 -21.04 -14.04
N ALA A 362 7.16 -20.68 -13.60
CA ALA A 362 6.84 -20.56 -12.18
C ALA A 362 7.08 -21.86 -11.38
N ALA A 363 6.58 -23.01 -11.87
CA ALA A 363 6.73 -24.31 -11.21
C ALA A 363 8.20 -24.72 -11.05
N ASN A 364 9.02 -24.56 -12.08
CA ASN A 364 10.44 -24.90 -12.03
C ASN A 364 11.18 -23.99 -11.04
N TYR A 365 10.89 -22.68 -11.07
CA TYR A 365 11.51 -21.74 -10.13
C TYR A 365 11.09 -22.01 -8.68
N TYR A 366 9.83 -22.38 -8.46
CA TYR A 366 9.35 -22.79 -7.14
C TYR A 366 10.03 -24.07 -6.65
N ALA A 367 10.10 -25.12 -7.49
CA ALA A 367 10.76 -26.38 -7.16
C ALA A 367 12.25 -26.19 -6.84
N GLU A 368 12.96 -25.37 -7.62
CA GLU A 368 14.36 -25.02 -7.39
C GLU A 368 14.55 -24.37 -6.00
N ARG A 369 13.72 -23.36 -5.67
CA ARG A 369 13.81 -22.69 -4.37
C ARG A 369 13.44 -23.60 -3.21
N LYS A 370 12.45 -24.47 -3.39
CA LYS A 370 12.04 -25.49 -2.43
C LYS A 370 13.19 -26.45 -2.15
N ALA A 371 13.83 -26.99 -3.19
CA ALA A 371 14.96 -27.90 -3.08
C ALA A 371 16.17 -27.24 -2.39
N LYS A 372 16.40 -25.95 -2.64
CA LYS A 372 17.47 -25.18 -1.99
C LYS A 372 17.14 -24.73 -0.56
N GLY A 373 15.91 -24.95 -0.06
CA GLY A 373 15.48 -24.43 1.24
C GLY A 373 15.33 -22.89 1.28
N ASN A 374 15.25 -22.24 0.12
CA ASN A 374 15.23 -20.77 -0.04
C ASN A 374 13.82 -20.20 -0.19
N LEU A 375 12.82 -20.94 0.27
CA LEU A 375 11.44 -20.46 0.32
C LEU A 375 11.24 -19.53 1.51
N PRO A 376 10.39 -18.48 1.38
CA PRO A 376 10.10 -17.60 2.50
C PRO A 376 9.50 -18.37 3.69
N VAL A 377 9.94 -18.05 4.90
CA VAL A 377 9.47 -18.72 6.13
C VAL A 377 8.39 -17.88 6.80
N ALA A 378 7.29 -18.53 7.20
CA ALA A 378 6.22 -17.87 7.92
C ALA A 378 6.65 -17.49 9.34
N VAL A 379 6.46 -16.23 9.71
CA VAL A 379 6.63 -15.75 11.09
C VAL A 379 5.44 -16.21 11.93
N LYS A 380 5.71 -16.96 13.00
CA LYS A 380 4.65 -17.39 13.93
C LYS A 380 4.13 -16.18 14.72
N PRO A 381 2.80 -16.00 14.84
CA PRO A 381 2.25 -14.96 15.70
C PRO A 381 2.71 -15.17 17.14
N VAL A 382 3.40 -14.18 17.71
CA VAL A 382 3.73 -14.21 19.15
C VAL A 382 2.42 -14.07 19.92
N ARG A 383 1.94 -15.16 20.53
CA ARG A 383 0.83 -15.09 21.49
C ARG A 383 1.32 -14.33 22.72
N LYS A 384 0.92 -13.07 22.89
CA LYS A 384 1.06 -12.39 24.18
C LYS A 384 0.33 -13.22 25.23
N LYS A 385 1.04 -13.73 26.23
CA LYS A 385 0.43 -14.44 27.35
C LYS A 385 -0.47 -13.45 28.09
N LYS A 386 -1.67 -13.89 28.49
CA LYS A 386 -2.67 -13.08 29.22
C LYS A 386 -2.12 -12.39 30.49
N ALA A 387 -1.00 -12.87 31.02
CA ALA A 387 -0.34 -12.31 32.21
C ALA A 387 0.34 -10.94 31.99
N ASP A 388 0.64 -10.55 30.74
CA ASP A 388 1.31 -9.27 30.44
C ASP A 388 0.33 -8.12 30.16
N ALA A 389 -0.98 -8.37 30.13
CA ALA A 389 -2.00 -7.34 29.88
C ALA A 389 -2.34 -6.48 31.11
N THR A 390 -1.76 -6.79 32.29
CA THR A 390 -2.02 -6.08 33.55
C THR A 390 -0.78 -5.45 34.19
N LYS A 391 0.36 -5.35 33.49
CA LYS A 391 1.56 -4.68 34.01
C LYS A 391 2.04 -3.54 33.09
N GLY A 392 1.63 -2.31 33.44
CA GLY A 392 2.25 -1.01 33.09
C GLY A 392 1.94 -0.50 31.68
N THR A 393 1.43 0.71 31.47
CA THR A 393 1.83 2.00 32.07
C THR A 393 0.62 2.82 32.51
N ALA A 394 0.36 2.84 33.82
CA ALA A 394 -0.33 3.95 34.46
C ALA A 394 0.75 4.90 34.98
N THR A 395 1.12 5.90 34.18
CA THR A 395 1.69 7.15 34.69
C THR A 395 0.62 8.21 34.50
N GLY A 396 -0.39 8.15 35.38
CA GLY A 396 -1.28 9.28 35.63
C GLY A 396 -0.55 10.31 36.51
N PRO A 397 -0.95 11.59 36.45
CA PRO A 397 -0.25 12.67 37.11
C PRO A 397 -0.34 12.55 38.63
N VAL A 398 0.78 12.89 39.27
CA VAL A 398 0.91 13.05 40.73
C VAL A 398 -0.01 14.19 41.18
N GLY A 399 -0.89 13.92 42.15
CA GLY A 399 -1.53 14.97 42.95
C GLY A 399 -3.02 14.75 43.20
N ALA A 400 -3.36 14.09 44.31
CA ALA A 400 -4.39 14.51 45.26
C ALA A 400 -4.58 13.38 46.29
N GLU A 401 -4.11 13.64 47.52
CA GLU A 401 -4.55 12.89 48.69
C GLU A 401 -6.07 12.98 48.82
N ALA A 402 -6.74 11.84 48.95
CA ALA A 402 -8.05 11.78 49.55
C ALA A 402 -8.14 10.52 50.41
N SER A 403 -8.34 10.80 51.70
CA SER A 403 -8.33 9.87 52.81
C SER A 403 -9.39 8.77 52.67
N LYS A 404 -9.01 7.60 53.20
CA LYS A 404 -9.92 6.52 53.55
C LYS A 404 -11.04 7.09 54.43
N ASN A 405 -12.29 6.97 54.01
CA ASN A 405 -13.37 6.76 54.96
C ASN A 405 -14.43 5.76 54.50
N ARG A 406 -14.52 4.75 55.35
CA ARG A 406 -15.45 3.65 55.52
C ARG A 406 -16.95 4.04 55.44
N ARG A 407 -17.74 3.02 55.07
CA ARG A 407 -19.16 2.73 55.38
C ARG A 407 -20.24 3.50 54.61
N LEU A 408 -21.06 2.76 53.86
CA LEU A 408 -22.44 2.40 54.25
C LEU A 408 -23.13 1.48 53.20
N THR A 409 -23.43 0.26 53.65
CA THR A 409 -24.66 -0.54 53.44
C THR A 409 -25.55 -0.29 52.20
N LYS A 410 -25.88 -1.38 51.48
CA LYS A 410 -27.29 -1.68 51.20
C LYS A 410 -27.55 -3.18 50.97
N ALA A 411 -28.51 -3.67 51.74
CA ALA A 411 -29.03 -5.02 51.75
C ALA A 411 -29.98 -5.28 50.58
N ARG A 412 -30.08 -6.56 50.21
CA ARG A 412 -31.12 -7.16 49.37
C ARG A 412 -32.50 -7.07 50.04
N ARG A 413 -33.52 -6.85 49.22
CA ARG A 413 -34.79 -7.57 49.31
C ARG A 413 -34.88 -8.49 48.10
#